data_AF-A0A3N1VMG4-F1
#
_entry.id   AF-A0A3N1VMG4-F1
#
_cell.length_a   1.000
_cell.length_b   1.000
_cell.length_c   1.000
_cell.angle_alpha   90.00
_cell.angle_beta   90.00
_cell.angle_gamma   90.00
#
_symmetry.space_group_name_H-M   'P 1'
#
loop_
_entity.id
_entity.type
_entity.pdbx_description
1 polymer ?
#
loop_
_entity_poly.entity_id
_entity_poly.type
_entity_poly.pdbx_seq_one_letter_code
_entity_poly.pdbx_strand_id
1 'polypeptide(L)'
;MKKVAIVGCGAYMDSGYGCSGEWRCLKAAALGEGQFSEPVHVTAFVRCECPGRTTVPNMGVAMKMSDIKPDAIYLSSCLVNAKPGCPYATAEQMAEMLQGKFGVPVVLGTHDYH
;
A
#
# COMPACT_ATOMS: atom_id res chain seq x y z
N MET A 1 6.79 -8.94 15.54
CA MET A 1 5.74 -8.71 14.54
C MET A 1 6.38 -8.01 13.34
N LYS A 2 6.17 -8.50 12.12
CA LYS A 2 6.71 -7.85 10.91
C LYS A 2 6.17 -6.44 10.79
N LYS A 3 7.03 -5.51 10.40
CA LYS A 3 6.69 -4.11 10.15
C LYS A 3 6.42 -3.95 8.67
N VAL A 4 5.26 -3.44 8.30
CA VAL A 4 4.89 -3.27 6.89
C VAL A 4 4.46 -1.85 6.61
N ALA A 5 4.60 -1.42 5.36
CA ALA A 5 3.97 -0.20 4.87
C ALA A 5 2.90 -0.54 3.84
N ILE A 6 1.88 0.30 3.74
CA ILE A 6 0.82 0.18 2.73
C ILE A 6 0.85 1.40 1.83
N VAL A 7 0.71 1.19 0.52
CA VAL A 7 0.52 2.26 -0.48
C VAL A 7 -0.87 2.13 -1.08
N GLY A 8 -1.69 3.17 -0.94
CA GLY A 8 -3.03 3.26 -1.50
C GLY A 8 -3.15 4.24 -2.65
N CYS A 9 -4.11 4.02 -3.56
CA CYS A 9 -4.43 5.01 -4.59
C CYS A 9 -5.30 6.11 -4.00
N GLY A 10 -4.78 7.34 -3.90
CA GLY A 10 -5.49 8.45 -3.26
C GLY A 10 -6.87 8.71 -3.87
N ALA A 11 -6.99 8.64 -5.21
CA ALA A 11 -8.26 8.82 -5.91
C ALA A 11 -9.31 7.77 -5.51
N TYR A 12 -8.92 6.49 -5.41
CA TYR A 12 -9.83 5.41 -4.99
C TYR A 12 -10.17 5.47 -3.50
N MET A 13 -9.25 5.96 -2.67
CA MET A 13 -9.51 6.18 -1.25
C MET A 13 -10.53 7.32 -1.07
N ASP A 14 -10.40 8.41 -1.84
CA ASP A 14 -11.35 9.54 -1.76
C ASP A 14 -12.74 9.18 -2.28
N SER A 15 -12.83 8.32 -3.30
CA SER A 15 -14.12 7.85 -3.84
C SER A 15 -14.62 6.54 -3.21
N GLY A 16 -13.88 5.97 -2.26
CA GLY A 16 -14.13 4.64 -1.71
C GLY A 16 -15.33 4.63 -0.76
N TYR A 17 -16.45 4.05 -1.18
CA TYR A 17 -17.59 3.82 -0.31
C TYR A 17 -17.36 2.60 0.59
N GLY A 18 -17.66 2.72 1.88
CA GLY A 18 -17.63 1.58 2.82
C GLY A 18 -16.24 1.18 3.33
N CYS A 19 -15.17 1.89 2.99
CA CYS A 19 -13.81 1.66 3.48
C CYS A 19 -13.31 2.84 4.35
N SER A 20 -14.16 3.33 5.26
CA SER A 20 -13.83 4.48 6.13
C SER A 20 -12.53 4.27 6.91
N GLY A 21 -11.59 5.21 6.77
CA GLY A 21 -10.29 5.14 7.44
C GLY A 21 -9.45 3.92 7.02
N GLU A 22 -9.72 3.36 5.85
CA GLU A 22 -9.06 2.16 5.31
C GLU A 22 -9.10 0.95 6.25
N TRP A 23 -10.21 0.84 7.00
CA TRP A 23 -10.40 -0.19 8.01
C TRP A 23 -10.18 -1.61 7.48
N ARG A 24 -10.46 -1.86 6.20
CA ARG A 24 -10.27 -3.18 5.58
C ARG A 24 -8.80 -3.57 5.50
N CYS A 25 -7.95 -2.64 5.06
CA CYS A 25 -6.51 -2.84 5.02
C CYS A 25 -5.96 -3.02 6.44
N LEU A 26 -6.41 -2.18 7.38
CA LEU A 26 -5.94 -2.20 8.77
C LEU A 26 -6.41 -3.44 9.54
N LYS A 27 -7.65 -3.89 9.34
CA LYS A 27 -8.18 -5.14 9.91
C LYS A 27 -7.40 -6.33 9.39
N ALA A 28 -7.20 -6.43 8.08
CA ALA A 28 -6.48 -7.53 7.48
C ALA A 28 -5.03 -7.62 8.02
N ALA A 29 -4.37 -6.46 8.15
CA ALA A 29 -3.04 -6.39 8.77
C ALA A 29 -3.05 -6.82 10.24
N ALA A 30 -4.02 -6.36 11.04
CA ALA A 30 -4.10 -6.66 12.46
C ALA A 30 -4.43 -8.14 12.75
N LEU A 31 -5.20 -8.80 11.88
CA LEU A 31 -5.62 -10.18 12.04
C LEU A 31 -4.78 -11.18 11.25
N GLY A 32 -3.93 -10.72 10.33
CA GLY A 32 -3.19 -11.61 9.41
C GLY A 32 -4.14 -12.30 8.43
N GLU A 33 -5.01 -11.53 7.79
CA GLU A 33 -5.94 -12.01 6.77
C GLU A 33 -5.51 -11.58 5.35
N GLY A 34 -6.07 -12.23 4.34
CA GLY A 34 -5.87 -11.87 2.94
C GLY A 34 -4.42 -12.09 2.53
N GLN A 35 -3.76 -11.02 2.07
CA GLN A 35 -2.36 -11.07 1.64
C GLN A 35 -1.37 -10.97 2.80
N PHE A 36 -1.86 -10.73 4.02
CA PHE A 36 -1.07 -10.82 5.24
C PHE A 36 -1.17 -12.26 5.76
N SER A 37 -0.07 -13.03 5.71
CA SER A 37 -0.04 -14.43 6.19
C SER A 37 -0.02 -14.58 7.71
N GLU A 38 0.21 -13.48 8.42
CA GLU A 38 0.30 -13.37 9.87
C GLU A 38 -0.03 -11.93 10.28
N PRO A 39 -0.41 -11.66 11.54
CA PRO A 39 -0.57 -10.31 12.04
C PRO A 39 0.70 -9.47 11.85
N VAL A 40 0.55 -8.26 11.31
CA VAL A 40 1.64 -7.32 11.03
C VAL A 40 1.38 -5.96 11.65
N HIS A 41 2.47 -5.22 11.88
CA HIS A 41 2.43 -3.85 12.39
C HIS A 41 2.57 -2.87 11.22
N VAL A 42 1.51 -2.14 10.90
CA VAL A 42 1.53 -1.12 9.84
C VAL A 42 2.24 0.13 10.34
N THR A 43 3.41 0.44 9.80
CA THR A 43 4.24 1.58 10.22
C THR A 43 3.97 2.84 9.41
N ALA A 44 3.42 2.69 8.21
CA ALA A 44 3.05 3.78 7.33
C ALA A 44 1.91 3.38 6.40
N PHE A 45 1.01 4.32 6.14
CA PHE A 45 0.02 4.23 5.07
C PHE A 45 0.20 5.44 4.16
N VAL A 46 0.84 5.24 3.02
CA VAL A 46 1.15 6.30 2.06
C VAL A 46 0.07 6.34 0.99
N ARG A 47 -0.42 7.54 0.71
CA ARG A 47 -1.38 7.79 -0.37
C ARG A 47 -0.62 8.21 -1.62
N CYS A 48 -0.83 7.50 -2.72
CA CYS A 48 -0.43 7.92 -4.06
C CYS A 48 -1.30 9.10 -4.50
N GLU A 49 -0.68 10.14 -5.06
CA GLU A 49 -1.39 11.29 -5.63
C GLU A 49 -1.17 11.32 -7.15
N CYS A 50 -2.23 11.51 -7.93
CA CYS A 50 -2.15 11.59 -9.39
C CYS A 50 -1.21 12.73 -9.82
N PRO A 51 -0.25 12.49 -10.74
CA PRO A 51 -0.12 11.34 -11.64
C PRO A 51 0.83 10.22 -11.15
N GLY A 52 0.93 9.98 -9.84
CA GLY A 52 1.72 8.90 -9.23
C GLY A 52 3.17 9.26 -8.88
N ARG A 53 3.58 10.52 -9.13
CA ARG A 53 4.95 10.99 -8.87
C ARG A 53 5.34 10.94 -7.40
N THR A 54 4.36 11.02 -6.51
CA THR A 54 4.59 11.08 -5.06
C THR A 54 4.77 9.70 -4.42
N THR A 55 4.40 8.60 -5.09
CA THR A 55 4.40 7.24 -4.52
C THR A 55 5.75 6.84 -3.93
N VAL A 56 6.81 6.87 -4.74
CA VAL A 56 8.16 6.51 -4.30
C VAL A 56 8.73 7.54 -3.31
N PRO A 57 8.75 8.86 -3.59
CA PRO A 57 9.35 9.82 -2.67
C PRO A 57 8.63 9.90 -1.32
N ASN A 58 7.29 9.85 -1.26
CA ASN A 58 6.56 9.88 0.00
C ASN A 58 6.79 8.62 0.82
N MET A 59 6.91 7.45 0.19
CA MET A 59 7.33 6.24 0.89
C MET A 59 8.74 6.41 1.47
N GLY A 60 9.67 7.00 0.72
CA GLY A 60 11.02 7.28 1.22
C GLY A 60 11.02 8.25 2.41
N VAL A 61 10.21 9.31 2.37
CA VAL A 61 10.03 10.24 3.48
C VAL A 61 9.40 9.55 4.68
N ALA A 62 8.36 8.73 4.49
CA ALA A 62 7.75 7.99 5.58
C ALA A 62 8.74 7.05 6.28
N MET A 63 9.57 6.31 5.52
CA MET A 63 10.63 5.48 6.09
C MET A 63 11.67 6.31 6.85
N LYS A 64 12.12 7.43 6.26
CA LYS A 64 13.17 8.29 6.84
C LYS A 64 12.70 9.00 8.11
N MET A 65 11.52 9.61 8.09
CA MET A 65 11.01 10.44 9.19
C MET A 65 10.51 9.60 10.38
N SER A 66 10.08 8.36 10.12
CA SER A 66 9.72 7.42 11.20
C SER A 66 10.92 6.67 11.76
N ASP A 67 12.09 6.75 11.11
CA ASP A 67 13.27 5.91 11.37
C ASP A 67 12.95 4.41 11.33
N ILE A 68 12.01 4.01 10.46
CA ILE A 68 11.56 2.64 10.31
C ILE A 68 11.60 2.22 8.85
N LYS A 69 12.49 1.26 8.55
CA LYS A 69 12.45 0.51 7.29
C LYS A 69 11.47 -0.67 7.44
N PRO A 70 10.39 -0.76 6.64
CA PRO A 70 9.49 -1.91 6.70
C PRO A 70 10.13 -3.17 6.10
N ASP A 71 9.68 -4.33 6.55
CA ASP A 71 10.06 -5.65 6.02
C ASP A 71 9.46 -5.90 4.64
N ALA A 72 8.29 -5.31 4.35
CA ALA A 72 7.62 -5.37 3.05
C ALA A 72 6.70 -4.16 2.83
N ILE A 73 6.43 -3.84 1.57
CA ILE A 73 5.43 -2.84 1.17
C ILE A 73 4.26 -3.58 0.53
N TYR A 74 3.04 -3.20 0.88
CA TYR A 74 1.82 -3.74 0.28
C TYR A 74 1.14 -2.66 -0.56
N LEU A 75 0.79 -2.97 -1.80
CA LEU A 75 -0.12 -2.14 -2.57
C LEU A 75 -1.56 -2.49 -2.18
N SER A 76 -2.35 -1.51 -1.74
CA SER A 76 -3.73 -1.74 -1.30
C SER A 76 -4.57 -2.47 -2.35
N SER A 77 -5.53 -3.28 -1.90
CA SER A 77 -6.45 -3.99 -2.80
C SER A 77 -7.24 -3.05 -3.72
N CYS A 78 -7.58 -1.83 -3.28
CA CYS A 78 -8.27 -0.85 -4.13
C CYS A 78 -7.36 -0.24 -5.22
N LEU A 79 -6.05 -0.13 -4.97
CA LEU A 79 -5.07 0.27 -5.99
C LEU A 79 -4.89 -0.86 -7.02
N VAL A 80 -4.69 -2.09 -6.54
CA VAL A 80 -4.41 -3.24 -7.41
C VAL A 80 -5.62 -3.61 -8.27
N ASN A 81 -6.82 -3.59 -7.70
CA ASN A 81 -8.06 -3.99 -8.39
C ASN A 81 -8.83 -2.81 -8.98
N ALA A 82 -8.20 -1.64 -9.12
CA ALA A 82 -8.81 -0.41 -9.63
C ALA A 82 -9.52 -0.62 -10.99
N LYS A 83 -10.80 -0.26 -11.05
CA LYS A 83 -11.62 -0.23 -12.28
C LYS A 83 -12.44 1.06 -12.32
N PRO A 84 -12.10 2.05 -13.17
CA PRO A 84 -11.03 2.02 -14.19
C PRO A 84 -9.60 2.01 -13.61
N GLY A 85 -8.69 1.30 -14.28
CA GLY A 85 -7.28 1.23 -13.87
C GLY A 85 -6.56 2.59 -13.93
N CYS A 86 -5.39 2.69 -13.29
CA CYS A 86 -4.57 3.89 -13.35
C CYS A 86 -4.07 4.15 -14.79
N PRO A 87 -4.21 5.38 -15.33
CA PRO A 87 -3.78 5.68 -16.70
C PRO A 87 -2.26 5.90 -16.82
N TYR A 88 -1.52 5.95 -15.71
CA TYR A 88 -0.09 6.31 -15.69
C TYR A 88 0.85 5.13 -15.44
N ALA A 89 0.41 4.11 -14.71
CA ALA A 89 1.21 2.94 -14.39
C ALA A 89 0.32 1.78 -13.91
N THR A 90 0.73 0.54 -14.19
CA THR A 90 0.12 -0.65 -13.58
C THR A 90 0.59 -0.85 -12.15
N ALA A 91 -0.11 -1.69 -11.38
CA ALA A 91 0.29 -2.03 -10.02
C ALA A 91 1.68 -2.71 -9.99
N GLU A 92 1.98 -3.54 -10.99
CA GLU A 92 3.27 -4.24 -11.15
C GLU A 92 4.39 -3.23 -11.40
N GLN A 93 4.18 -2.25 -12.28
CA GLN A 93 5.15 -1.19 -12.53
C GLN A 93 5.42 -0.36 -11.26
N MET A 94 4.37 -0.06 -10.48
CA MET A 94 4.54 0.62 -9.19
C MET A 94 5.33 -0.24 -8.19
N ALA A 95 5.07 -1.55 -8.16
CA ALA A 95 5.80 -2.49 -7.32
C ALA A 95 7.28 -2.57 -7.71
N GLU A 96 7.60 -2.66 -8.99
CA GLU A 96 8.98 -2.66 -9.49
C GLU A 96 9.73 -1.38 -9.11
N MET A 97 9.10 -0.21 -9.24
CA MET A 97 9.70 1.07 -8.84
C MET A 97 9.99 1.13 -7.34
N LEU A 98 9.05 0.69 -6.49
CA LEU A 98 9.22 0.67 -5.04
C LEU A 98 10.27 -0.36 -4.61
N GLN A 99 10.22 -1.57 -5.14
CA GLN A 99 11.16 -2.65 -4.85
C GLN A 99 12.57 -2.27 -5.30
N GLY A 100 12.71 -1.74 -6.52
CA GLY A 100 13.99 -1.27 -7.05
C GLY A 100 14.60 -0.11 -6.25
N LYS A 101 13.75 0.77 -5.68
CA LYS A 101 14.24 1.88 -4.86
C LYS A 101 14.62 1.48 -3.43
N PHE A 102 13.83 0.62 -2.79
CA PHE A 102 13.93 0.36 -1.35
C PHE A 102 14.56 -0.99 -0.99
N GLY A 103 14.65 -1.92 -1.96
CA GLY A 103 15.21 -3.25 -1.75
C GLY A 103 14.40 -4.09 -0.78
N VAL A 104 13.09 -3.87 -0.69
CA VAL A 104 12.16 -4.67 0.12
C VAL A 104 11.09 -5.28 -0.79
N PRO A 105 10.57 -6.49 -0.48
CA PRO A 105 9.48 -7.08 -1.24
C PRO A 105 8.27 -6.14 -1.33
N VAL A 106 7.64 -6.12 -2.50
CA VAL A 106 6.37 -5.43 -2.70
C VAL A 106 5.30 -6.46 -3.03
N VAL A 107 4.25 -6.51 -2.22
CA VAL A 107 3.14 -7.47 -2.34
C VAL A 107 1.92 -6.76 -2.90
N LEU A 108 1.23 -7.40 -3.85
CA LEU A 108 0.04 -6.86 -4.49
C LEU A 108 -1.21 -7.26 -3.70
N GLY A 109 -1.98 -6.28 -3.25
CA GLY A 109 -3.22 -6.48 -2.51
C GLY A 109 -2.99 -6.50 -1.01
N THR A 110 -4.07 -6.35 -0.25
CA THR A 110 -4.08 -6.36 1.21
C THR A 110 -5.11 -7.32 1.77
N HIS A 111 -6.31 -7.31 1.19
CA HIS A 111 -7.45 -8.13 1.60
C HIS A 111 -8.29 -8.57 0.40
N ASP A 112 -9.09 -9.62 0.58
CA ASP A 112 -9.89 -10.21 -0.50
C ASP A 112 -11.38 -9.84 -0.44
N TYR A 113 -11.82 -9.14 0.62
CA TYR A 113 -13.20 -8.71 0.79
C TYR A 113 -13.49 -7.32 0.19
N HIS A 114 -14.75 -7.09 -0.22
CA HIS A 114 -15.22 -5.90 -0.94
C HIS A 114 -15.80 -4.80 -0.07
#